data_AF-A0A0L6WWU5-F1
#
_entry.id   AF-A0A0L6WWU5-F1
#
_cell.length_a   1.000
_cell.length_b   1.000
_cell.length_c   1.000
_cell.angle_alpha   90.00
_cell.angle_beta   90.00
_cell.angle_gamma   90.00
#
_symmetry.space_group_name_H-M   'P 1'
#
loop_
_entity.id
_entity.type
_entity.pdbx_description
1 polymer ?
#
loop_
_entity_poly.entity_id
_entity_poly.type
_entity_poly.pdbx_seq_one_letter_code
_entity_poly.pdbx_strand_id
1 'polypeptide(L)'
;QEDEAEADIKDVPETLVSQQYVVYSPTFRVPTFYFSIHNSMGSPLILADLIHTTLFHPFAFEHTKLSTFGITRLQSSFPVLSQGEHPTLGTPCWYLHPCATEQAIAELLAEAEAADINPGKDDAEMVRLRRWLEIWFMVLGSAVN
;
A
#
# COMPACT_ATOMS: atom_id res chain seq x y z
N GLN A 1 41.90 38.21 14.84
CA GLN A 1 40.44 38.19 14.78
C GLN A 1 40.14 37.11 13.76
N GLU A 2 39.93 35.90 14.26
CA GLU A 2 39.79 34.68 13.47
C GLU A 2 38.31 34.58 13.06
N ASP A 3 38.06 34.52 11.75
CA ASP A 3 36.72 34.32 11.17
C ASP A 3 36.37 32.82 11.29
N GLU A 4 35.59 32.47 12.31
CA GLU A 4 34.86 31.20 12.36
C GLU A 4 33.71 31.25 11.34
N ALA A 5 33.92 30.62 10.19
CA ALA A 5 32.86 30.34 9.24
C ALA A 5 31.96 29.22 9.80
N GLU A 6 30.86 29.58 10.46
CA GLU A 6 29.72 28.69 10.67
C GLU A 6 29.16 28.28 9.30
N ALA A 7 29.51 27.07 8.86
CA ALA A 7 28.86 26.46 7.71
C ALA A 7 27.42 26.12 8.10
N ASP A 8 26.48 26.90 7.57
CA ASP A 8 25.05 26.62 7.56
C ASP A 8 24.82 25.25 6.89
N ILE A 9 24.64 24.21 7.72
CA ILE A 9 24.31 22.86 7.25
C ILE A 9 22.89 22.95 6.69
N LYS A 10 22.80 23.23 5.39
CA LYS A 10 21.54 23.11 4.67
C LYS A 10 21.03 21.69 4.88
N ASP A 11 19.85 21.59 5.48
CA ASP A 11 19.12 20.35 5.73
C ASP A 11 19.02 19.57 4.41
N VAL A 12 19.87 18.55 4.25
CA VAL A 12 19.83 17.69 3.07
C VAL A 12 18.55 16.87 3.21
N PRO A 13 17.62 16.90 2.23
CA PRO A 13 16.40 16.13 2.34
C PRO A 13 16.74 14.67 2.58
N GLU A 14 16.23 14.10 3.68
CA GLU A 14 16.51 12.73 4.06
C GLU A 14 16.03 11.79 2.94
N THR A 15 16.97 11.01 2.37
CA THR A 15 16.62 10.03 1.34
C THR A 15 16.07 8.78 2.02
N LEU A 16 14.87 8.38 1.61
CA LEU A 16 14.20 7.18 2.08
C LEU A 16 14.28 6.06 1.05
N VAL A 17 14.47 4.83 1.51
CA VAL A 17 14.44 3.61 0.70
C VAL A 17 13.13 2.88 0.99
N SER A 18 12.26 2.81 -0.02
CA SER A 18 11.01 2.05 0.04
C SER A 18 11.15 0.75 -0.75
N GLN A 19 10.95 -0.38 -0.07
CA GLN A 19 10.87 -1.71 -0.70
C GLN A 19 9.41 -2.17 -0.66
N GLN A 20 8.89 -2.58 -1.81
CA GLN A 20 7.47 -2.91 -1.99
C GLN A 20 7.34 -4.32 -2.56
N TYR A 21 6.32 -5.04 -2.09
CA TYR A 21 6.10 -6.44 -2.42
C TYR A 21 4.61 -6.70 -2.62
N VAL A 22 4.30 -7.55 -3.59
CA VAL A 22 2.96 -8.12 -3.77
C VAL A 22 3.05 -9.59 -3.46
N VAL A 23 2.34 -10.02 -2.41
CA VAL A 23 2.35 -11.42 -1.98
C VAL A 23 0.92 -11.95 -1.89
N TYR A 24 0.72 -13.16 -2.36
CA TYR A 24 -0.57 -13.84 -2.22
C TYR A 24 -0.83 -14.20 -0.76
N SER A 25 -1.97 -13.78 -0.21
CA SER A 25 -2.42 -14.21 1.12
C SER A 25 -3.23 -15.50 0.99
N PRO A 26 -2.76 -16.64 1.53
CA PRO A 26 -3.52 -17.90 1.47
C PRO A 26 -4.84 -17.84 2.23
N THR A 27 -4.88 -17.07 3.33
CA THR A 27 -6.06 -16.90 4.18
C THR A 27 -7.18 -16.18 3.46
N PHE A 28 -6.87 -15.06 2.80
CA PHE A 28 -7.87 -14.22 2.12
C PHE A 28 -8.00 -14.56 0.63
N ARG A 29 -7.07 -15.34 0.09
CA ARG A 29 -6.99 -15.76 -1.31
C ARG A 29 -6.89 -14.60 -2.30
N VAL A 30 -6.22 -13.53 -1.90
CA VAL A 30 -6.00 -12.31 -2.70
C VAL A 30 -4.54 -11.85 -2.59
N PRO A 31 -4.00 -11.14 -3.60
CA PRO A 31 -2.75 -10.40 -3.46
C PRO A 31 -2.86 -9.35 -2.35
N THR A 32 -1.77 -9.20 -1.61
CA THR A 32 -1.61 -8.31 -0.47
C THR A 32 -0.35 -7.49 -0.67
N PHE A 33 -0.46 -6.18 -0.46
CA PHE A 33 0.65 -5.25 -0.60
C PHE A 33 1.41 -5.14 0.72
N TYR A 34 2.69 -5.49 0.69
CA TYR A 34 3.64 -5.35 1.80
C TYR A 34 4.70 -4.32 1.42
N PHE A 35 5.23 -3.61 2.41
CA PHE A 35 6.34 -2.70 2.19
C PHE A 35 7.15 -2.44 3.46
N SER A 36 8.34 -1.89 3.27
CA SER A 36 9.19 -1.38 4.34
C SER A 36 9.87 -0.10 3.87
N ILE A 37 9.91 0.91 4.74
CA ILE A 37 10.62 2.17 4.47
C ILE A 37 11.72 2.33 5.52
N HIS A 38 12.92 2.60 5.03
CA HIS A 38 14.09 2.84 5.87
C HIS A 38 14.75 4.17 5.46
N ASN A 39 15.44 4.81 6.39
CA ASN A 39 16.29 5.94 6.04
C ASN A 39 17.63 5.50 5.42
N SER A 40 18.46 6.47 5.07
CA SER A 40 19.80 6.25 4.50
C SER A 40 20.74 5.43 5.39
N MET A 41 20.45 5.34 6.69
CA MET A 41 21.19 4.55 7.67
C MET A 41 20.59 3.14 7.89
N GLY A 42 19.51 2.80 7.17
CA GLY A 42 18.83 1.51 7.28
C GLY A 42 17.87 1.39 8.46
N SER A 43 17.61 2.47 9.20
CA SER A 43 16.64 2.46 10.31
C SER A 43 15.22 2.49 9.76
N PRO A 44 14.31 1.62 10.25
CA PRO A 44 12.92 1.59 9.81
C PRO A 44 12.17 2.84 10.30
N LEU A 45 11.27 3.36 9.47
CA LEU A 45 10.41 4.49 9.84
C LEU A 45 9.30 4.05 10.79
N ILE A 46 8.99 4.90 11.77
CA ILE A 46 7.80 4.74 12.61
C ILE A 46 6.55 5.15 11.84
N LEU A 47 5.40 4.67 12.30
CA LEU A 47 4.11 4.92 11.64
C LEU A 47 3.79 6.41 11.46
N ALA A 48 4.16 7.25 12.44
CA ALA A 48 3.91 8.68 12.40
C ALA A 48 4.63 9.36 11.22
N ASP A 49 5.84 8.92 10.89
CA ASP A 49 6.62 9.48 9.78
C ASP A 49 6.20 8.87 8.45
N LEU A 50 5.83 7.59 8.47
CA LEU A 50 5.43 6.81 7.29
C LEU A 50 4.23 7.43 6.56
N ILE A 51 3.24 7.95 7.28
CA ILE A 51 2.06 8.60 6.67
C ILE A 51 2.37 9.93 5.99
N HIS A 52 3.53 10.52 6.28
CA HIS A 52 4.00 11.77 5.67
C HIS A 52 4.98 11.53 4.52
N THR A 53 5.30 10.26 4.21
CA THR A 53 6.12 9.91 3.06
C THR A 53 5.35 10.06 1.75
N THR A 54 6.08 10.13 0.65
CA THR A 54 5.51 10.15 -0.70
C THR A 54 4.99 8.79 -1.17
N LEU A 55 5.07 7.73 -0.35
CA LEU A 55 4.51 6.43 -0.72
C LEU A 55 2.98 6.49 -0.83
N PHE A 56 2.33 7.29 0.02
CA PHE A 56 0.88 7.37 0.06
C PHE A 56 0.36 8.64 -0.59
N HIS A 57 -0.83 8.55 -1.17
CA HIS A 57 -1.58 9.75 -1.52
C HIS A 57 -1.92 10.56 -0.26
N PRO A 58 -1.90 11.90 -0.30
CA PRO A 58 -2.19 12.74 0.88
C PRO A 58 -3.53 12.44 1.55
N PHE A 59 -4.50 11.96 0.76
CA PHE A 59 -5.86 11.69 1.19
C PHE A 59 -6.10 10.22 1.59
N ALA A 60 -5.10 9.35 1.45
CA ALA A 60 -5.24 7.91 1.69
C ALA A 60 -5.70 7.60 3.13
N PHE A 61 -5.29 8.43 4.08
CA PHE A 61 -5.57 8.26 5.51
C PHE A 61 -6.53 9.31 6.09
N GLU A 62 -7.24 10.07 5.26
CA GLU A 62 -8.29 10.96 5.76
C GLU A 62 -9.37 10.18 6.52
N HIS A 63 -9.82 10.75 7.65
CA HIS A 63 -10.79 10.13 8.57
C HIS A 63 -10.36 8.79 9.19
N THR A 64 -9.05 8.60 9.37
CA THR A 64 -8.50 7.45 10.09
C THR A 64 -8.08 7.78 11.52
N LYS A 65 -8.08 6.76 12.39
CA LYS A 65 -7.46 6.81 13.72
C LYS A 65 -6.11 6.11 13.66
N LEU A 66 -5.06 6.86 14.01
CA LEU A 66 -3.72 6.31 14.19
C LEU A 66 -3.62 5.62 15.56
N SER A 67 -3.01 4.45 15.58
CA SER A 67 -2.54 3.77 16.79
C SER A 67 -1.09 3.38 16.59
N THR A 68 -0.36 3.03 17.65
CA THR A 68 1.04 2.59 17.52
C THR A 68 1.24 1.41 16.56
N PHE A 69 0.21 0.57 16.38
CA PHE A 69 0.30 -0.68 15.63
C PHE A 69 -0.38 -0.63 14.24
N GLY A 70 -0.99 0.49 13.88
CA GLY A 70 -1.70 0.60 12.61
C GLY A 70 -2.70 1.74 12.52
N ILE A 71 -3.35 1.83 11.36
CA ILE A 71 -4.29 2.89 11.00
C ILE A 71 -5.66 2.27 10.75
N THR A 72 -6.66 2.63 11.55
CA THR A 72 -8.05 2.14 11.37
C THR A 72 -8.93 3.26 10.82
N ARG A 73 -9.59 3.04 9.68
CA ARG A 73 -10.55 4.00 9.11
C ARG A 73 -11.94 3.78 9.70
N LEU A 74 -12.62 4.85 10.10
CA LEU A 74 -13.88 4.76 10.84
C LEU A 74 -15.08 4.31 9.98
N GLN A 75 -14.99 4.39 8.64
CA GLN A 75 -16.11 4.12 7.72
C GLN A 75 -15.72 3.56 6.32
N SER A 76 -14.55 2.94 6.11
CA SER A 76 -14.14 2.50 4.75
C SER A 76 -14.16 1.00 4.50
N SER A 77 -14.36 0.67 3.22
CA SER A 77 -14.18 -0.61 2.54
C SER A 77 -12.74 -0.87 2.06
N PHE A 78 -11.77 -0.03 2.46
CA PHE A 78 -10.37 -0.07 1.98
C PHE A 78 -9.36 0.28 3.09
N PRO A 79 -8.08 -0.18 3.04
CA PRO A 79 -7.50 -1.04 4.05
C PRO A 79 -6.88 -0.33 5.26
N VAL A 80 -6.99 -1.04 6.38
CA VAL A 80 -6.29 -0.78 7.63
C VAL A 80 -4.80 -1.09 7.42
N LEU A 81 -3.94 -0.10 7.59
CA LEU A 81 -2.49 -0.33 7.61
C LEU A 81 -2.14 -1.11 8.88
N SER A 82 -1.44 -2.23 8.73
CA SER A 82 -1.09 -3.14 9.82
C SER A 82 0.40 -3.49 9.79
N GLN A 83 0.96 -3.88 10.94
CA GLN A 83 2.34 -4.35 11.05
C GLN A 83 2.39 -5.88 11.23
N GLY A 84 3.39 -6.53 10.65
CA GLY A 84 3.62 -7.96 10.79
C GLY A 84 4.94 -8.38 10.16
N GLU A 85 5.09 -9.67 9.89
CA GLU A 85 6.23 -10.21 9.16
C GLU A 85 5.89 -10.42 7.68
N HIS A 86 6.85 -10.17 6.80
CA HIS A 86 6.72 -10.52 5.40
C HIS A 86 6.66 -12.05 5.28
N PRO A 87 5.63 -12.64 4.63
CA PRO A 87 5.36 -14.08 4.65
C PRO A 87 6.50 -14.95 4.08
N THR A 88 7.27 -14.45 3.11
CA THR A 88 8.42 -15.17 2.53
C THR A 88 9.77 -14.80 3.15
N LEU A 89 9.97 -13.53 3.53
CA LEU A 89 11.27 -13.03 3.97
C LEU A 89 11.46 -13.16 5.49
N GLY A 90 10.36 -13.27 6.26
CA GLY A 90 10.39 -13.31 7.73
C GLY A 90 10.85 -11.99 8.36
N THR A 91 10.85 -10.89 7.60
CA THR A 91 11.32 -9.58 8.08
C THR A 91 10.14 -8.70 8.50
N PRO A 92 10.31 -7.79 9.48
CA PRO A 92 9.28 -6.82 9.84
C PRO A 92 8.86 -5.96 8.65
N CYS A 93 7.56 -5.89 8.37
CA CYS A 93 6.98 -5.08 7.30
C CYS A 93 5.63 -4.48 7.71
N TRP A 94 5.26 -3.44 6.97
CA TRP A 94 3.90 -2.93 6.94
C TRP A 94 3.13 -3.60 5.81
N TYR A 95 1.82 -3.76 5.99
CA TYR A 95 0.95 -4.27 4.94
C TYR A 95 -0.44 -3.67 5.01
N LEU A 96 -1.07 -3.59 3.83
CA LEU A 96 -2.47 -3.21 3.72
C LEU A 96 -3.33 -4.45 3.99
N HIS A 97 -4.19 -4.39 5.01
CA HIS A 97 -4.96 -5.56 5.41
C HIS A 97 -5.94 -6.01 4.30
N PRO A 98 -5.87 -7.26 3.83
CA PRO A 98 -6.58 -7.69 2.62
C PRO A 98 -8.06 -8.09 2.84
N CYS A 99 -8.60 -7.99 4.06
CA CYS A 99 -9.94 -8.53 4.38
C CYS A 99 -11.08 -7.95 3.54
N ALA A 100 -10.98 -6.70 3.12
CA ALA A 100 -12.01 -6.02 2.33
C ALA A 100 -11.70 -6.02 0.82
N THR A 101 -10.53 -6.54 0.41
CA THR A 101 -10.07 -6.49 -0.98
C THR A 101 -11.03 -7.21 -1.93
N GLU A 102 -11.45 -8.44 -1.58
CA GLU A 102 -12.37 -9.22 -2.41
C GLU A 102 -13.72 -8.51 -2.59
N GLN A 103 -14.27 -7.96 -1.51
CA GLN A 103 -15.52 -7.23 -1.56
C GLN A 103 -15.42 -5.99 -2.45
N ALA A 104 -14.38 -5.17 -2.25
CA ALA A 104 -14.17 -3.94 -3.02
C ALA A 104 -14.01 -4.21 -4.53
N ILE A 105 -13.28 -5.28 -4.89
CA ILE A 105 -13.08 -5.63 -6.31
C ILE A 105 -14.34 -6.22 -6.91
N ALA A 106 -15.08 -7.05 -6.18
CA ALA A 106 -16.33 -7.63 -6.65
C ALA A 106 -17.37 -6.54 -6.99
N GLU A 107 -17.46 -5.49 -6.16
CA GLU A 107 -18.33 -4.32 -6.42
C GLU A 107 -17.95 -3.62 -7.74
N LEU A 108 -16.64 -3.35 -7.95
CA LEU A 108 -16.14 -2.69 -9.16
C LEU A 108 -16.25 -3.57 -10.41
N LEU A 109 -16.03 -4.88 -10.28
CA LEU A 109 -16.19 -5.83 -11.39
C LEU A 109 -17.64 -5.91 -11.85
N ALA A 110 -18.60 -5.91 -10.93
CA ALA A 110 -20.03 -5.94 -11.27
C ALA A 110 -20.44 -4.71 -12.10
N GLU A 111 -19.91 -3.54 -11.77
CA GLU A 111 -20.11 -2.31 -12.56
C GLU A 111 -19.44 -2.39 -13.93
N ALA A 112 -18.25 -2.99 -14.00
CA ALA A 112 -17.45 -3.08 -15.21
C ALA A 112 -17.95 -4.15 -16.21
N GLU A 113 -18.47 -5.29 -15.73
CA GLU A 113 -19.04 -6.37 -16.54
C GLU A 113 -20.39 -5.97 -17.16
N ALA A 114 -21.14 -5.05 -16.53
CA ALA A 114 -22.35 -4.49 -17.13
C ALA A 114 -22.09 -3.74 -18.46
N ALA A 115 -20.83 -3.42 -18.76
CA ALA A 115 -20.40 -2.71 -19.97
C ALA A 115 -19.86 -3.62 -21.11
N ASP A 116 -19.61 -4.92 -20.88
CA ASP A 116 -18.97 -5.81 -21.85
C ASP A 116 -19.83 -7.04 -22.22
N ILE A 117 -20.21 -7.15 -23.50
CA ILE A 117 -20.98 -8.27 -24.05
C ILE A 117 -20.02 -9.28 -24.75
N ASN A 118 -20.00 -10.52 -24.23
CA ASN A 118 -19.42 -11.77 -24.78
C ASN A 118 -17.88 -11.94 -24.85
N PRO A 119 -17.30 -12.69 -23.89
CA PRO A 119 -16.04 -13.39 -24.09
C PRO A 119 -16.26 -14.85 -24.54
N GLY A 120 -15.46 -15.33 -25.49
CA GLY A 120 -15.36 -16.75 -25.86
C GLY A 120 -14.93 -17.62 -24.67
N LYS A 121 -15.38 -18.88 -24.63
CA LYS A 121 -15.35 -19.74 -23.42
C LYS A 121 -13.96 -20.08 -22.87
N ASP A 122 -12.94 -20.20 -23.73
CA ASP A 122 -11.64 -20.74 -23.30
C ASP A 122 -10.65 -19.67 -22.83
N ASP A 123 -10.84 -18.39 -23.22
CA ASP A 123 -10.04 -17.25 -22.72
C ASP A 123 -10.71 -16.51 -21.54
N ALA A 124 -11.93 -16.90 -21.18
CA ALA A 124 -12.76 -16.16 -20.22
C ALA A 124 -12.15 -16.08 -18.82
N GLU A 125 -11.48 -17.13 -18.34
CA GLU A 125 -10.86 -17.14 -17.01
C GLU A 125 -9.63 -16.23 -16.95
N MET A 126 -8.71 -16.34 -17.91
CA MET A 126 -7.52 -15.48 -17.96
C MET A 126 -7.90 -14.01 -18.15
N VAL A 127 -8.93 -13.71 -18.96
CA VAL A 127 -9.46 -12.36 -19.10
C VAL A 127 -10.05 -11.85 -17.78
N ARG A 128 -10.80 -12.70 -17.05
CA ARG A 128 -11.34 -12.36 -15.72
C ARG A 128 -10.24 -12.10 -14.71
N LEU A 129 -9.23 -12.97 -14.61
CA LEU A 129 -8.10 -12.81 -13.68
C LEU A 129 -7.28 -11.56 -14.00
N ARG A 130 -7.04 -11.28 -15.29
CA ARG A 130 -6.37 -10.05 -15.71
C ARG A 130 -7.16 -8.81 -15.27
N ARG A 131 -8.47 -8.78 -15.54
CA ARG A 131 -9.34 -7.66 -15.16
C ARG A 131 -9.42 -7.48 -13.65
N TRP A 132 -9.50 -8.59 -12.90
CA TRP A 132 -9.45 -8.58 -11.44
C TRP A 132 -8.14 -7.94 -10.95
N LEU A 133 -7.00 -8.32 -11.51
CA LEU A 133 -5.69 -7.78 -11.11
C LEU A 133 -5.53 -6.29 -11.49
N GLU A 134 -6.04 -5.88 -12.65
CA GLU A 134 -6.06 -4.47 -13.06
C GLU A 134 -6.86 -3.61 -12.08
N ILE A 135 -8.04 -4.09 -11.69
CA ILE A 135 -8.87 -3.41 -10.69
C ILE A 135 -8.15 -3.40 -9.34
N TRP A 136 -7.52 -4.51 -8.92
CA TRP A 136 -6.74 -4.55 -7.68
C TRP A 136 -5.64 -3.49 -7.66
N PHE A 137 -4.86 -3.33 -8.73
CA PHE A 137 -3.86 -2.27 -8.85
C PHE A 137 -4.48 -0.87 -8.86
N MET A 138 -5.64 -0.69 -9.48
CA MET A 138 -6.37 0.58 -9.43
C MET A 138 -6.77 0.93 -7.99
N VAL A 139 -7.30 -0.04 -7.22
CA VAL A 139 -7.70 0.23 -5.84
C VAL A 139 -6.46 0.46 -4.96
N LEU A 140 -5.39 -0.32 -5.14
CA LEU A 140 -4.10 -0.06 -4.48
C LEU A 140 -3.57 1.35 -4.79
N GLY A 141 -3.61 1.74 -6.07
CA GLY A 141 -3.15 3.05 -6.56
C GLY A 141 -3.99 4.24 -6.06
N SER A 142 -5.21 3.99 -5.56
CA SER A 142 -5.98 5.04 -4.88
C SER A 142 -5.39 5.45 -3.53
N ALA A 143 -4.55 4.60 -2.94
CA ALA A 143 -3.90 4.84 -1.65
C ALA A 143 -2.38 5.06 -1.78
N VAL A 144 -1.74 4.38 -2.73
CA VAL A 144 -0.28 4.34 -2.92
C VAL A 144 0.11 5.01 -4.25
N ASN A 145 1.17 5.83 -4.27
CA ASN A 145 1.70 6.49 -5.47
C ASN A 145 2.55 5.56 -6.35
#